data_AF-A0A7V9QNE7-F1
#
_entry.id   AF-A0A7V9QNE7-F1
#
_cell.length_a   1.000
_cell.length_b   1.000
_cell.length_c   1.000
_cell.angle_alpha   90.00
_cell.angle_beta   90.00
_cell.angle_gamma   90.00
#
_symmetry.space_group_name_H-M   'P 1'
#
loop_
_entity.id
_entity.type
_entity.pdbx_description
1 polymer ?
#
loop_
_entity_poly.entity_id
_entity_poly.type
_entity_poly.pdbx_seq_one_letter_code
_entity_poly.pdbx_strand_id
1 'polypeptide(L)' 'MSWRGLRIKPSAAPDAIMQALFDAGAVAVQEEAGDIITHFPPDANLESIVL' A
#
# COMPACT_ATOMS: atom_id res chain seq x y z
N MET A 1 -2.21 19.77 0.57
CA MET A 1 -1.62 18.43 0.40
C MET A 1 -2.60 17.40 0.92
N SER A 2 -3.13 16.52 0.06
CA SER A 2 -4.05 15.46 0.46
C SER A 2 -3.34 14.13 0.41
N TRP A 3 -3.27 13.45 1.55
CA TRP A 3 -2.76 12.09 1.65
C TRP A 3 -3.78 11.11 1.08
N ARG A 4 -3.30 10.02 0.49
CA ARG A 4 -4.15 8.94 -0.04
C ARG A 4 -4.01 7.71 0.84
N GLY A 5 -5.12 7.28 1.43
CA GLY A 5 -5.19 6.01 2.18
C GLY A 5 -5.61 4.88 1.26
N LEU A 6 -4.96 3.72 1.38
CA LEU A 6 -5.29 2.49 0.66
C LEU A 6 -5.47 1.36 1.66
N ARG A 7 -6.55 0.59 1.49
CA ARG A 7 -6.82 -0.64 2.25
C ARG A 7 -7.00 -1.79 1.26
N ILE A 8 -6.19 -2.82 1.42
CA ILE A 8 -6.16 -4.00 0.57
C ILE A 8 -6.62 -5.20 1.40
N LYS A 9 -7.47 -6.05 0.81
CA LYS A 9 -7.80 -7.36 1.35
C LYS A 9 -6.96 -8.41 0.61
N PRO A 10 -5.77 -8.78 1.10
CA PRO A 10 -4.93 -9.75 0.42
C PRO A 10 -5.61 -11.12 0.37
N SER A 11 -5.76 -11.67 -0.84
CA SER A 11 -6.22 -13.07 -1.02
C SER A 11 -5.06 -14.06 -0.94
N ALA A 12 -3.84 -13.64 -1.27
CA ALA A 12 -2.58 -14.38 -1.15
C ALA A 12 -1.37 -13.43 -1.15
N ALA A 13 -0.21 -13.92 -0.67
CA ALA A 13 1.10 -13.25 -0.74
C ALA A 13 1.19 -11.82 -0.14
N PRO A 14 0.85 -11.62 1.15
CA PRO A 14 0.91 -10.31 1.79
C PRO A 14 2.29 -9.64 1.72
N ASP A 15 3.38 -10.42 1.81
CA ASP A 15 4.75 -9.89 1.71
C ASP A 15 5.04 -9.23 0.36
N ALA A 16 4.59 -9.85 -0.74
CA ALA A 16 4.76 -9.31 -2.09
C ALA A 16 3.95 -8.02 -2.28
N ILE A 17 2.75 -7.98 -1.70
CA ILE A 17 1.90 -6.77 -1.69
C ILE A 17 2.59 -5.65 -0.91
N MET A 18 3.11 -5.94 0.28
CA MET A 18 3.84 -4.95 1.09
C MET A 18 5.03 -4.38 0.32
N GLN A 19 5.81 -5.23 -0.35
CA GLN A 19 6.94 -4.79 -1.17
C GLN A 19 6.50 -3.84 -2.29
N ALA A 20 5.45 -4.19 -3.04
CA ALA A 20 4.92 -3.33 -4.11
C ALA A 20 4.42 -1.97 -3.60
N LEU A 21 3.86 -1.91 -2.39
CA LEU A 21 3.42 -0.66 -1.78
C LEU A 21 4.61 0.25 -1.44
N PHE A 22 5.69 -0.29 -0.90
CA PHE A 22 6.90 0.48 -0.63
C PHE A 22 7.57 0.97 -1.92
N ASP A 23 7.62 0.13 -2.97
CA ASP A 23 8.15 0.52 -4.28
C ASP A 23 7.35 1.68 -4.91
N ALA A 24 6.04 1.75 -4.63
CA ALA A 24 5.16 2.85 -5.04
C ALA A 24 5.25 4.11 -4.16
N GLY A 25 6.02 4.09 -3.08
CA GLY A 25 6.26 5.23 -2.19
C GLY A 25 5.40 5.26 -0.93
N ALA A 26 4.88 4.11 -0.48
CA ALA A 26 4.28 4.00 0.84
C ALA A 26 5.29 4.37 1.94
N VAL A 27 4.86 5.19 2.90
CA VAL A 27 5.72 5.58 4.05
C VAL A 27 5.66 4.54 5.16
N ALA A 28 4.51 3.89 5.32
CA ALA A 28 4.29 2.85 6.31
C ALA A 28 3.19 1.91 5.82
N VAL A 29 3.30 0.65 6.23
CA VAL A 29 2.28 -0.36 6.00
C VAL A 29 1.88 -0.96 7.34
N GLN A 30 0.58 -1.09 7.57
CA GLN A 30 0.01 -1.66 8.77
C GLN A 30 -0.86 -2.87 8.38
N GLU A 31 -0.66 -3.99 9.06
CA GLU A 31 -1.55 -5.14 8.96
C GLU A 31 -2.60 -5.05 10.07
N GLU A 32 -3.89 -5.06 9.70
CA GLU A 32 -5.01 -4.99 10.64
C GLU A 32 -6.09 -6.00 10.25
N ALA A 33 -6.37 -6.97 11.13
CA ALA A 33 -7.44 -7.96 10.96
C ALA A 33 -7.41 -8.71 9.61
N GLY A 34 -6.22 -8.93 9.04
CA GLY A 34 -6.02 -9.58 7.74
C GLY A 34 -6.06 -8.64 6.54
N ASP A 35 -6.28 -7.34 6.76
CA ASP A 35 -6.18 -6.30 5.73
C ASP A 35 -4.83 -5.58 5.82
N ILE A 36 -4.35 -5.08 4.69
CA ILE A 36 -3.15 -4.25 4.58
C ILE A 36 -3.58 -2.81 4.37
N ILE A 37 -3.18 -1.92 5.28
CA ILE A 37 -3.51 -0.50 5.26
C ILE A 37 -2.22 0.30 5.06
N THR A 38 -2.22 1.24 4.13
CA THR A 38 -1.08 2.14 3.90
C THR A 38 -1.53 3.55 3.54
N HIS A 39 -0.61 4.50 3.70
CA HIS A 39 -0.81 5.89 3.35
C HIS A 39 0.31 6.37 2.43
N PHE A 40 -0.10 7.08 1.41
CA PHE A 40 0.79 7.62 0.40
C PHE A 40 0.87 9.15 0.49
N PRO A 41 2.09 9.71 0.34
CA PRO A 41 2.25 11.14 0.14
C PRO A 41 1.61 11.56 -1.18
N PRO A 42 1.29 12.87 -1.34
CA PRO A 42 0.65 13.37 -2.55
C PRO A 42 1.44 13.04 -3.84
N ASP A 43 2.78 12.99 -3.76
CA ASP A 43 3.66 12.74 -4.90
C ASP A 43 3.93 11.25 -5.21
N ALA A 44 3.30 10.33 -4.47
CA ALA A 44 3.47 8.89 -4.71
C ALA A 44 2.91 8.47 -6.08
N ASN A 45 3.67 7.64 -6.79
CA ASN A 45 3.28 7.08 -8.08
C ASN A 45 2.47 5.80 -7.88
N LEU A 46 1.15 5.94 -7.73
CA LEU A 46 0.26 4.79 -7.51
C LEU A 46 -0.03 3.99 -8.79
N GLU A 47 0.26 4.56 -9.96
CA GLU A 47 0.04 3.88 -11.25
C GLU A 47 1.02 2.72 -11.47
N SER A 48 2.11 2.65 -10.69
CA SER A 48 3.06 1.53 -10.73
C SER A 48 2.62 0.32 -9.91
N ILE A 49 1.55 0.42 -9.13
CA ILE A 49 1.03 -0.70 -8.32
C ILE A 49 0.24 -1.65 -9.23
N VAL A 50 0.83 -2.81 -9.55
CA VAL A 50 0.15 -3.91 -10.26
C VAL A 50 -0.14 -5.01 -9.23
N LEU A 51 -1.41 -5.20 -8.89
CA LEU A 51 -1.91 -6.19 -7.92
C LEU A 51 -2.60 -7.35 -8.64
#